data_AF-A0A0F5PBV0-F1
#
_entry.id   AF-A0A0F5PBV0-F1
#
_cell.length_a   1.000
_cell.length_b   1.000
_cell.length_c   1.000
_cell.angle_alpha   90.00
_cell.angle_beta   90.00
_cell.angle_gamma   90.00
#
_symmetry.space_group_name_H-M   'P 1'
#
loop_
_entity.id
_entity.type
_entity.pdbx_description
1 polymer ?
#
loop_
_entity_poly.entity_id
_entity_poly.type
_entity_poly.pdbx_seq_one_letter_code
_entity_poly.pdbx_strand_id
1 'polypeptide(L)'
;MRGLALITITINHITGFTDRMHMVGMQFPTLTLWGFSSAAEIFFLLSGYLIGAVYFRADKDPSVLSFADKVWRRAGKLYAYNLGLFLVLLPLCLMSADLARLSFYNWFIKGGPATIADFLILYIQPYCLEILVTYMVLLATAPAFAFLLRLQPFMALAVSAGLYWFAHEHGWFNIVGGSPLGDWRWNFNPASWQLIFFGAMAAGRYRLLARMERRAEGDWRWLVPPILIFAGLTVLFLAQDWLSFQVQYQSKIRIGPVRVAHALSVCWLIMSILWMWPRLQRLWPMRQCAVIGSNSLQTFVVSVALSYAAGFLWIEYLPFHAAYIALCIASVVLLGSFANLYIWWKRRRAA
;
A
#
# COMPACT_ATOMS: atom_id res chain seq x y z
N MET A 1 1.21 -12.71 0.21
CA MET A 1 0.49 -11.45 -0.14
C MET A 1 1.07 -10.21 0.52
N ARG A 2 0.96 -9.97 1.84
CA ARG A 2 1.52 -8.74 2.45
C ARG A 2 3.01 -8.50 2.16
N GLY A 3 3.86 -9.52 2.26
CA GLY A 3 5.27 -9.35 1.92
C GLY A 3 5.54 -9.13 0.44
N LEU A 4 4.74 -9.70 -0.46
CA LEU A 4 4.83 -9.40 -1.90
C LEU A 4 4.51 -7.93 -2.17
N ALA A 5 3.48 -7.39 -1.50
CA ALA A 5 3.17 -5.96 -1.58
C ALA A 5 4.32 -5.10 -1.05
N LEU A 6 4.94 -5.47 0.07
CA LEU A 6 6.08 -4.73 0.63
C LEU A 6 7.31 -4.76 -0.27
N ILE A 7 7.66 -5.92 -0.85
CA ILE A 7 8.74 -6.04 -1.84
C ILE A 7 8.45 -5.13 -3.05
N THR A 8 7.22 -5.17 -3.55
CA THR A 8 6.78 -4.33 -4.68
C THR A 8 6.85 -2.84 -4.32
N ILE A 9 6.45 -2.45 -3.11
CA ILE A 9 6.56 -1.07 -2.62
C ILE A 9 8.02 -0.61 -2.62
N THR A 10 8.95 -1.42 -2.09
CA THR A 10 10.38 -1.10 -2.08
C THR A 10 10.89 -0.81 -3.49
N ILE A 11 10.63 -1.71 -4.44
CA ILE A 11 11.10 -1.57 -5.81
C ILE A 11 10.46 -0.36 -6.49
N ASN A 12 9.15 -0.18 -6.32
CA ASN A 12 8.43 0.95 -6.92
C ASN A 12 8.86 2.31 -6.36
N HIS A 13 9.24 2.38 -5.09
CA HIS A 13 9.76 3.63 -4.51
C HIS A 13 11.13 4.00 -5.10
N ILE A 14 12.04 3.02 -5.24
CA ILE A 14 13.33 3.22 -5.91
C ILE A 14 13.11 3.65 -7.36
N THR A 15 12.27 2.92 -8.08
CA THR A 15 11.89 3.21 -9.47
C THR A 15 11.30 4.63 -9.59
N GLY A 16 10.46 5.04 -8.64
CA GLY A 16 9.90 6.38 -8.62
C GLY A 16 10.91 7.51 -8.37
N PHE A 17 12.07 7.23 -7.75
CA PHE A 17 13.17 8.21 -7.68
C PHE A 17 13.94 8.25 -9.01
N THR A 18 14.29 7.09 -9.56
CA THR A 18 15.09 7.01 -10.79
C THR A 18 14.34 7.47 -12.03
N ASP A 19 13.05 7.15 -12.16
CA ASP A 19 12.20 7.57 -13.28
C ASP A 19 12.02 9.08 -13.32
N ARG A 20 11.86 9.72 -12.15
CA ARG A 20 11.74 11.18 -12.06
C ARG A 20 13.05 11.91 -12.34
N MET A 21 14.17 11.18 -12.37
CA MET A 21 15.46 11.64 -12.85
C MET A 21 15.74 11.16 -14.28
N HIS A 22 14.70 10.74 -15.01
CA HIS A 22 14.77 10.35 -16.41
C HIS A 22 15.75 9.21 -16.70
N MET A 23 15.84 8.24 -15.78
CA MET A 23 16.61 7.02 -16.02
C MET A 23 16.17 6.34 -17.33
N VAL A 24 17.14 6.01 -18.18
CA VAL A 24 16.93 5.25 -19.42
C VAL A 24 17.18 3.76 -19.15
N GLY A 25 16.22 2.91 -19.50
CA GLY A 25 16.33 1.45 -19.37
C GLY A 25 15.01 0.79 -19.02
N MET A 26 15.02 -0.54 -18.92
CA MET A 26 13.83 -1.30 -18.52
C MET A 26 13.58 -1.15 -17.02
N GLN A 27 12.33 -0.97 -16.60
CA GLN A 27 12.00 -0.99 -15.18
C GLN A 27 12.15 -2.39 -14.60
N PHE A 28 12.52 -2.48 -13.32
CA PHE A 28 12.55 -3.75 -12.62
C PHE A 28 11.12 -4.32 -12.60
N PRO A 29 10.94 -5.60 -12.97
CA PRO A 29 9.61 -6.20 -13.09
C PRO A 29 8.84 -6.15 -11.77
N THR A 30 7.73 -5.42 -11.75
CA THR A 30 6.77 -5.38 -10.64
C THR A 30 5.35 -5.47 -11.15
N LEU A 31 4.41 -5.82 -10.27
CA LEU A 31 2.97 -5.90 -10.58
C LEU A 31 2.45 -4.68 -11.36
N THR A 32 3.02 -3.51 -11.09
CA THR A 32 2.67 -2.23 -11.70
C THR A 32 2.89 -2.18 -13.21
N LEU A 33 3.71 -3.07 -13.78
CA LEU A 33 3.94 -3.18 -15.23
C LEU A 33 2.86 -3.99 -15.95
N TRP A 34 2.02 -4.73 -15.21
CA TRP A 34 1.04 -5.65 -15.78
C TRP A 34 -0.41 -5.22 -15.52
N GLY A 35 -0.65 -3.96 -15.16
CA GLY A 35 -2.01 -3.44 -15.12
C GLY A 35 -2.18 -2.17 -14.31
N PHE A 36 -3.44 -1.80 -14.11
CA PHE A 36 -3.81 -0.49 -13.57
C PHE A 36 -3.42 -0.29 -12.11
N SER A 37 -3.41 -1.34 -11.27
CA SER A 37 -3.19 -1.16 -9.81
C SER A 37 -1.71 -1.26 -9.42
N SER A 38 -1.36 -0.63 -8.30
CA SER A 38 -0.05 -0.77 -7.66
C SER A 38 -0.12 -1.61 -6.39
N ALA A 39 1.00 -1.72 -5.68
CA ALA A 39 1.02 -2.36 -4.36
C ALA A 39 0.26 -1.59 -3.26
N ALA A 40 -0.07 -0.31 -3.48
CA ALA A 40 -0.84 0.48 -2.52
C ALA A 40 -2.27 -0.07 -2.36
N GLU A 41 -2.94 -0.38 -3.47
CA GLU A 41 -4.28 -0.97 -3.48
C GLU A 41 -4.30 -2.31 -2.75
N ILE A 42 -3.29 -3.16 -3.00
CA ILE A 42 -3.11 -4.43 -2.29
C ILE A 42 -2.88 -4.19 -0.79
N PHE A 43 -2.07 -3.18 -0.43
CA PHE A 43 -1.80 -2.83 0.96
C PHE A 43 -3.08 -2.42 1.71
N PHE A 44 -3.90 -1.52 1.16
CA PHE A 44 -5.15 -1.10 1.79
C PHE A 44 -6.17 -2.23 1.85
N LEU A 45 -6.30 -3.02 0.78
CA LEU A 45 -7.20 -4.17 0.74
C LEU A 45 -6.84 -5.21 1.81
N LEU A 46 -5.57 -5.64 1.88
CA LEU A 46 -5.13 -6.61 2.88
C LEU A 46 -5.20 -6.06 4.29
N SER A 47 -4.91 -4.77 4.49
CA SER A 47 -5.00 -4.12 5.79
C SER A 47 -6.45 -4.08 6.28
N GLY A 48 -7.37 -3.62 5.44
CA GLY A 48 -8.80 -3.59 5.75
C GLY A 48 -9.33 -4.98 6.09
N TYR A 49 -9.04 -5.98 5.24
CA TYR A 49 -9.42 -7.37 5.49
C TYR A 49 -8.92 -7.87 6.85
N LEU A 50 -7.65 -7.64 7.19
CA LEU A 50 -7.09 -8.06 8.47
C LEU A 50 -7.72 -7.35 9.66
N ILE A 51 -8.05 -6.06 9.54
CA ILE A 51 -8.74 -5.33 10.60
C ILE A 51 -10.09 -5.99 10.90
N GLY A 52 -10.88 -6.28 9.86
CA GLY A 52 -12.16 -6.97 10.00
C GLY A 52 -12.02 -8.41 10.50
N ALA A 53 -11.07 -9.16 9.96
CA ALA A 53 -10.87 -10.58 10.24
C ALA A 53 -10.15 -10.87 11.57
N VAL A 54 -9.53 -9.88 12.21
CA VAL A 54 -8.82 -10.07 13.49
C VAL A 54 -9.47 -9.28 14.62
N TYR A 55 -9.79 -8.00 14.40
CA TYR A 55 -10.24 -7.11 15.46
C TYR A 55 -11.76 -6.91 15.50
N PHE A 56 -12.49 -7.19 14.40
CA PHE A 56 -13.92 -6.93 14.29
C PHE A 56 -14.72 -8.07 13.66
N ARG A 57 -14.34 -9.32 13.95
CA ARG A 57 -14.98 -10.50 13.38
C ARG A 57 -16.42 -10.64 13.86
N ALA A 58 -17.30 -11.13 12.99
CA ALA A 58 -18.72 -11.32 13.32
C ALA A 58 -18.94 -12.41 14.39
N ASP A 59 -18.10 -13.45 14.42
CA ASP A 59 -18.24 -14.57 15.37
C ASP A 59 -17.83 -14.22 16.81
N LYS A 60 -16.94 -13.25 16.99
CA LYS A 60 -16.53 -12.75 18.32
C LYS A 60 -17.32 -11.53 18.78
N ASP A 61 -17.95 -10.86 17.82
CA ASP A 61 -18.71 -9.63 17.93
C ASP A 61 -18.23 -8.60 19.00
N PRO A 62 -16.97 -8.15 18.95
CA PRO A 62 -16.40 -7.29 20.00
C PRO A 62 -17.03 -5.88 20.01
N SER A 63 -17.36 -5.26 21.16
CA SER A 63 -17.96 -3.91 21.19
C SER A 63 -17.22 -2.89 20.29
N VAL A 64 -17.96 -1.94 19.68
CA VAL A 64 -17.37 -0.93 18.78
C VAL A 64 -16.31 -0.11 19.52
N LEU A 65 -16.50 0.14 20.81
CA LEU A 65 -15.52 0.83 21.66
C LEU A 65 -14.24 0.01 21.87
N SER A 66 -14.35 -1.30 22.13
CA SER A 66 -13.16 -2.18 22.24
C SER A 66 -12.41 -2.28 20.92
N PHE A 67 -13.14 -2.28 19.80
CA PHE A 67 -12.56 -2.20 18.48
C PHE A 67 -11.85 -0.85 18.25
N ALA A 68 -12.49 0.27 18.61
CA ALA A 68 -11.96 1.63 18.48
C ALA A 68 -10.63 1.80 19.23
N ASP A 69 -10.56 1.38 20.50
CA ASP A 69 -9.32 1.44 21.29
C ASP A 69 -8.15 0.73 20.57
N LYS A 70 -8.39 -0.47 20.03
CA LYS A 70 -7.35 -1.24 19.32
C LYS A 70 -6.88 -0.56 18.04
N VAL A 71 -7.79 -0.04 17.22
CA VAL A 71 -7.42 0.61 15.95
C VAL A 71 -6.80 1.98 16.15
N TRP A 72 -7.25 2.74 17.15
CA TRP A 72 -6.66 4.05 17.49
C TRP A 72 -5.28 3.92 18.12
N ARG A 73 -5.05 2.95 19.03
CA ARG A 73 -3.69 2.64 19.51
C ARG A 73 -2.77 2.24 18.37
N ARG A 74 -3.29 1.52 17.36
CA ARG A 74 -2.54 1.18 16.16
C ARG A 74 -2.23 2.41 15.30
N ALA A 75 -3.19 3.32 15.13
CA ALA A 75 -2.98 4.59 14.43
C ALA A 75 -1.90 5.45 15.14
N GLY A 76 -1.93 5.53 16.48
CA GLY A 76 -0.89 6.22 17.25
C GLY A 76 0.50 5.61 17.07
N LYS A 77 0.61 4.27 16.99
CA LYS A 77 1.88 3.61 16.62
C LYS A 77 2.33 4.00 15.21
N LEU A 78 1.43 4.02 14.23
CA LEU A 78 1.78 4.44 12.88
C LEU A 78 2.30 5.88 12.85
N TYR A 79 1.67 6.78 13.61
CA TYR A 79 2.11 8.17 13.74
C TYR A 79 3.55 8.25 14.28
N ALA A 80 3.86 7.54 15.37
CA ALA A 80 5.21 7.53 15.94
C ALA A 80 6.27 6.97 14.96
N TYR A 81 5.93 5.90 14.22
CA TYR A 81 6.83 5.36 13.19
C TYR A 81 6.98 6.30 11.99
N ASN A 82 5.93 7.03 11.61
CA ASN A 82 5.98 8.03 10.54
C ASN A 82 6.90 9.19 10.94
N LEU A 83 6.79 9.68 12.18
CA LEU A 83 7.68 10.70 12.73
C LEU A 83 9.13 10.21 12.79
N GLY A 84 9.38 8.99 13.29
CA GLY A 84 10.72 8.41 13.31
C GLY A 84 11.31 8.29 11.90
N LEU A 85 10.52 7.86 10.94
CA LEU A 85 10.93 7.77 9.54
C LEU A 85 11.25 9.16 8.96
N PHE A 86 10.44 10.17 9.25
CA PHE A 86 10.73 11.55 8.84
C PHE A 86 12.11 12.03 9.31
N LEU A 87 12.41 11.80 10.59
CA LEU A 87 13.69 12.21 11.18
C LEU A 87 14.88 11.41 10.61
N VAL A 88 14.73 10.11 10.38
CA VAL A 88 15.80 9.25 9.85
C VAL A 88 16.15 9.57 8.39
N LEU A 89 15.18 10.03 7.61
CA LEU A 89 15.37 10.34 6.19
C LEU A 89 15.91 11.77 5.95
N LEU A 90 15.73 12.67 6.91
CA LEU A 90 16.14 14.07 6.81
C LEU A 90 17.63 14.26 6.45
N PRO A 91 18.60 13.53 7.05
CA PRO A 91 20.02 13.69 6.71
C PRO A 91 20.32 13.41 5.24
N LEU A 92 19.74 12.37 4.65
CA LEU A 92 19.93 12.05 3.22
C LEU A 92 19.42 13.18 2.33
N CYS A 93 18.31 13.82 2.71
CA CYS A 93 17.72 14.93 1.97
C CYS A 93 18.50 16.24 2.16
N LEU A 94 19.14 16.45 3.32
CA LEU A 94 20.04 17.59 3.51
C LEU A 94 21.31 17.47 2.66
N MET A 95 21.76 16.25 2.38
CA MET A 95 22.95 15.97 1.58
C MET A 95 22.70 15.95 0.06
N SER A 96 21.44 15.85 -0.38
CA SER A 96 21.05 15.77 -1.80
C SER A 96 19.87 16.68 -2.10
N ALA A 97 20.14 17.76 -2.85
CA ALA A 97 19.11 18.72 -3.23
C ALA A 97 18.04 18.10 -4.14
N ASP A 98 18.44 17.21 -5.05
CA ASP A 98 17.51 16.51 -5.92
C ASP A 98 16.67 15.49 -5.15
N LEU A 99 17.27 14.73 -4.24
CA LEU A 99 16.49 13.85 -3.38
C LEU A 99 15.48 14.65 -2.55
N ALA A 100 15.88 15.77 -1.94
CA ALA A 100 14.99 16.64 -1.17
C ALA A 100 13.83 17.19 -2.01
N ARG A 101 14.11 17.58 -3.26
CA ARG A 101 13.08 18.06 -4.19
C ARG A 101 12.09 16.94 -4.55
N LEU A 102 12.59 15.78 -4.99
CA LEU A 102 11.76 14.66 -5.43
C LEU A 102 10.94 14.04 -4.30
N SER A 103 11.42 14.14 -3.07
CA SER A 103 10.78 13.59 -1.88
C SER A 103 9.90 14.58 -1.12
N PHE A 104 9.81 15.83 -1.57
CA PHE A 104 9.11 16.93 -0.89
C PHE A 104 9.74 17.37 0.45
N TYR A 105 10.95 16.90 0.77
CA TYR A 105 11.70 17.40 1.93
C TYR A 105 12.13 18.86 1.77
N ASN A 106 12.21 19.37 0.54
CA ASN A 106 12.56 20.76 0.29
C ASN A 106 11.59 21.76 0.96
N TRP A 107 10.32 21.38 1.17
CA TRP A 107 9.32 22.18 1.87
C TRP A 107 9.79 22.47 3.29
N PHE A 108 10.21 21.40 3.98
CA PHE A 108 10.66 21.46 5.36
C PHE A 108 12.03 22.13 5.52
N ILE A 109 12.94 21.85 4.59
CA ILE A 109 14.31 22.39 4.63
C ILE A 109 14.29 23.89 4.33
N LYS A 110 13.55 24.34 3.30
CA LYS A 110 13.51 25.76 2.90
C LYS A 110 12.58 26.59 3.77
N GLY A 111 11.46 26.02 4.23
CA GLY A 111 10.51 26.71 5.09
C GLY A 111 10.91 26.77 6.57
N GLY A 112 11.97 26.06 6.96
CA GLY A 112 12.51 26.09 8.32
C GLY A 112 11.60 25.40 9.36
N PRO A 113 11.92 25.54 10.67
CA PRO A 113 11.27 24.78 11.73
C PRO A 113 9.75 24.93 11.81
N ALA A 114 9.19 26.06 11.37
CA ALA A 114 7.75 26.30 11.40
C ALA A 114 6.97 25.28 10.54
N THR A 115 7.52 24.87 9.40
CA THR A 115 6.89 23.88 8.51
C THR A 115 6.88 22.46 9.08
N ILE A 116 7.62 22.19 10.16
CA ILE A 116 7.50 20.90 10.88
C ILE A 116 6.09 20.74 11.45
N ALA A 117 5.42 21.84 11.79
CA ALA A 117 4.01 21.80 12.20
C ALA A 117 3.14 21.14 11.12
N ASP A 118 3.38 21.44 9.83
CA ASP A 118 2.65 20.84 8.71
C ASP A 118 2.81 19.33 8.67
N PHE A 119 3.99 18.81 8.99
CA PHE A 119 4.23 17.37 9.10
C PHE A 119 3.48 16.77 10.30
N LEU A 120 3.56 17.42 11.46
CA LEU A 120 2.96 16.92 12.71
C LEU A 120 1.43 16.87 12.64
N ILE A 121 0.79 17.85 12.00
CA ILE A 121 -0.66 17.86 11.79
C ILE A 121 -1.10 17.04 10.56
N LEU A 122 -0.16 16.32 9.93
CA LEU A 122 -0.38 15.48 8.75
C LEU A 122 -0.79 16.26 7.49
N TYR A 123 -0.55 17.58 7.44
CA TYR A 123 -0.90 18.45 6.33
C TYR A 123 0.01 18.23 5.12
N ILE A 124 1.34 18.28 5.29
CA ILE A 124 2.32 17.95 4.24
C ILE A 124 3.09 16.70 4.64
N GLN A 125 3.27 15.77 3.70
CA GLN A 125 3.98 14.52 3.94
C GLN A 125 4.98 14.26 2.82
N PRO A 126 6.21 13.85 3.15
CA PRO A 126 7.17 13.45 2.14
C PRO A 126 6.68 12.29 1.28
N TYR A 127 7.22 12.20 0.06
CA TYR A 127 7.01 11.05 -0.82
C TYR A 127 7.31 9.73 -0.07
N CYS A 128 6.57 8.67 -0.39
CA CYS A 128 6.56 7.37 0.31
C CYS A 128 5.89 7.35 1.70
N LEU A 129 5.75 8.49 2.40
CA LEU A 129 5.09 8.55 3.72
C LEU A 129 3.57 8.78 3.61
N GLU A 130 3.12 9.34 2.50
CA GLU A 130 1.71 9.70 2.24
C GLU A 130 0.73 8.53 2.40
N ILE A 131 1.17 7.30 2.06
CA ILE A 131 0.38 6.08 2.22
C ILE A 131 0.08 5.78 3.70
N LEU A 132 1.02 6.07 4.61
CA LEU A 132 0.83 5.84 6.04
C LEU A 132 -0.21 6.79 6.62
N VAL A 133 -0.16 8.06 6.22
CA VAL A 133 -1.07 9.07 6.73
C VAL A 133 -2.51 8.79 6.29
N THR A 134 -2.70 8.40 5.04
CA THR A 134 -4.01 7.92 4.58
C THR A 134 -4.48 6.72 5.38
N TYR A 135 -3.59 5.76 5.66
CA TYR A 135 -3.92 4.61 6.48
C TYR A 135 -4.29 4.98 7.93
N MET A 136 -3.65 5.98 8.53
CA MET A 136 -4.03 6.51 9.85
C MET A 136 -5.45 7.07 9.83
N VAL A 137 -5.81 7.85 8.81
CA VAL A 137 -7.18 8.40 8.66
C VAL A 137 -8.21 7.28 8.51
N LEU A 138 -7.92 6.26 7.71
CA LEU A 138 -8.81 5.10 7.53
C LEU A 138 -8.97 4.28 8.82
N LEU A 139 -7.91 4.13 9.63
CA LEU A 139 -8.02 3.49 10.94
C LEU A 139 -8.78 4.36 11.95
N ALA A 140 -8.59 5.67 11.93
CA ALA A 140 -9.28 6.60 12.81
C ALA A 140 -10.79 6.59 12.56
N THR A 141 -11.19 6.49 11.29
CA THR A 141 -12.60 6.46 10.84
C THR A 141 -13.21 5.05 10.81
N ALA A 142 -12.41 3.98 10.92
CA ALA A 142 -12.90 2.60 10.93
C ALA A 142 -13.99 2.31 11.97
N PRO A 143 -13.97 2.85 13.21
CA PRO A 143 -15.05 2.63 14.17
C PRO A 143 -16.41 3.17 13.72
N ALA A 144 -16.44 4.29 12.99
CA ALA A 144 -17.68 4.85 12.45
C ALA A 144 -18.27 3.91 11.38
N PHE A 145 -17.44 3.42 10.45
CA PHE A 145 -17.89 2.41 9.49
C PHE A 145 -18.29 1.10 10.20
N ALA A 146 -17.55 0.66 11.21
CA ALA A 146 -17.85 -0.54 11.97
C ALA A 146 -19.20 -0.47 12.70
N PHE A 147 -19.55 0.71 13.22
CA PHE A 147 -20.86 0.99 13.79
C PHE A 147 -21.98 0.85 12.74
N LEU A 148 -21.85 1.52 11.59
CA LEU A 148 -22.82 1.39 10.49
C LEU A 148 -22.94 -0.05 9.99
N LEU A 149 -21.81 -0.74 9.84
CA LEU A 149 -21.74 -2.13 9.39
C LEU A 149 -22.48 -3.08 10.34
N ARG A 150 -22.52 -2.76 11.63
CA ARG A 150 -23.31 -3.52 12.61
C ARG A 150 -24.79 -3.25 12.50
N LEU A 151 -25.16 -1.99 12.34
CA LEU A 151 -26.55 -1.60 12.24
C LEU A 151 -27.18 -2.22 11.00
N GLN A 152 -26.61 -1.96 9.82
CA GLN A 152 -27.10 -2.42 8.52
C GLN A 152 -25.93 -2.57 7.53
N PRO A 153 -25.49 -3.80 7.21
CA PRO A 153 -24.31 -4.00 6.36
C PRO A 153 -24.43 -3.40 4.97
N PHE A 154 -25.62 -3.50 4.37
CA PHE A 154 -25.89 -2.95 3.04
C PHE A 154 -25.78 -1.42 3.06
N MET A 155 -26.37 -0.76 4.06
CA MET A 155 -26.30 0.69 4.21
C MET A 155 -24.86 1.17 4.39
N ALA A 156 -24.05 0.50 5.22
CA ALA A 156 -22.65 0.85 5.42
C ALA A 156 -21.85 0.82 4.11
N LEU A 157 -22.04 -0.23 3.31
CA LEU A 157 -21.39 -0.37 2.00
C LEU A 157 -21.92 0.65 0.98
N ALA A 158 -23.23 0.92 0.98
CA ALA A 158 -23.84 1.92 0.10
C ALA A 158 -23.34 3.33 0.41
N VAL A 159 -23.24 3.72 1.68
CA VAL A 159 -22.66 5.01 2.10
C VAL A 159 -21.19 5.11 1.70
N SER A 160 -20.41 4.04 1.94
CA SER A 160 -19.01 3.98 1.52
C SER A 160 -18.86 4.10 -0.01
N ALA A 161 -19.69 3.39 -0.79
CA ALA A 161 -19.67 3.46 -2.24
C ALA A 161 -20.11 4.84 -2.77
N GLY A 162 -21.13 5.45 -2.16
CA GLY A 162 -21.61 6.79 -2.50
C GLY A 162 -20.55 7.86 -2.23
N LEU A 163 -19.90 7.83 -1.05
CA LEU A 163 -18.81 8.73 -0.72
C LEU A 163 -17.62 8.56 -1.68
N TYR A 164 -17.29 7.32 -2.02
CA TYR A 164 -16.26 7.02 -3.01
C TYR A 164 -16.58 7.63 -4.37
N TRP A 165 -17.79 7.40 -4.89
CA TRP A 165 -18.18 7.88 -6.21
C TRP A 165 -18.21 9.40 -6.24
N PHE A 166 -18.77 10.02 -5.20
CA PHE A 166 -18.77 11.47 -5.04
C PHE A 166 -17.35 12.03 -5.04
N ALA A 167 -16.44 11.47 -4.22
CA ALA A 167 -15.05 11.89 -4.16
C ALA A 167 -14.27 11.63 -5.46
N HIS A 168 -14.67 10.62 -6.25
CA HIS A 168 -14.05 10.28 -7.52
C HIS A 168 -14.37 11.32 -8.60
N GLU A 169 -15.64 11.69 -8.73
CA GLU A 169 -16.14 12.68 -9.69
C GLU A 169 -15.70 14.10 -9.31
N HIS A 170 -15.69 14.42 -8.01
CA HIS A 170 -15.38 15.76 -7.52
C HIS A 170 -13.92 15.87 -7.11
N GLY A 171 -13.06 16.24 -8.06
CA GLY A 171 -11.61 16.44 -7.84
C GLY A 171 -11.26 17.33 -6.63
N TRP A 172 -12.13 18.29 -6.33
CA TRP A 172 -11.96 19.21 -5.22
C TRP A 172 -12.30 18.61 -3.84
N PHE A 173 -12.98 17.47 -3.80
CA PHE A 173 -13.33 16.77 -2.56
C PHE A 173 -12.17 15.89 -2.11
N ASN A 174 -11.07 16.53 -1.72
CA ASN A 174 -9.86 15.90 -1.21
C ASN A 174 -9.26 16.81 -0.11
N ILE A 175 -8.48 16.23 0.80
CA ILE A 175 -7.81 16.97 1.86
C ILE A 175 -6.79 17.93 1.23
N VAL A 176 -6.86 19.20 1.64
CA VAL A 176 -5.89 20.24 1.28
C VAL A 176 -4.60 20.00 2.04
N GLY A 177 -3.46 20.25 1.39
CA GLY A 177 -2.16 19.75 1.82
C GLY A 177 -1.77 18.53 0.99
N GLY A 178 -0.68 17.85 1.27
CA GLY A 178 -0.19 16.74 0.45
C GLY A 178 1.01 17.16 -0.41
N SER A 179 0.98 16.88 -1.71
CA SER A 179 2.16 17.08 -2.56
C SER A 179 2.42 18.55 -2.86
N PRO A 180 3.56 19.12 -2.44
CA PRO A 180 3.88 20.52 -2.72
C PRO A 180 4.18 20.82 -4.19
N LEU A 181 4.42 19.78 -4.98
CA LEU A 181 4.68 19.86 -6.41
C LEU A 181 3.43 19.54 -7.26
N GLY A 182 2.31 19.19 -6.63
CA GLY A 182 1.07 18.78 -7.29
C GLY A 182 -0.03 19.84 -7.19
N ASP A 183 -1.27 19.38 -7.09
CA ASP A 183 -2.49 20.18 -6.96
C ASP A 183 -2.76 20.68 -5.52
N TRP A 184 -1.75 20.62 -4.65
CA TRP A 184 -1.84 20.94 -3.23
C TRP A 184 -2.89 20.10 -2.48
N ARG A 185 -3.08 18.85 -2.95
CA ARG A 185 -3.99 17.86 -2.36
C ARG A 185 -3.26 16.55 -2.07
N TRP A 186 -3.85 15.74 -1.20
CA TRP A 186 -3.26 14.45 -0.84
C TRP A 186 -3.21 13.51 -2.04
N ASN A 187 -2.05 12.87 -2.27
CA ASN A 187 -1.85 11.88 -3.34
C ASN A 187 -2.70 10.60 -3.19
N PHE A 188 -3.34 10.41 -2.03
CA PHE A 188 -4.27 9.34 -1.73
C PHE A 188 -5.51 9.94 -1.06
N ASN A 189 -6.55 10.22 -1.83
CA ASN A 189 -7.77 10.83 -1.30
C ASN A 189 -8.48 9.85 -0.33
N PRO A 190 -8.54 10.13 0.99
CA PRO A 190 -9.13 9.18 1.94
C PRO A 190 -10.60 8.86 1.64
N ALA A 191 -11.36 9.81 1.07
CA ALA A 191 -12.77 9.61 0.74
C ALA A 191 -12.99 8.63 -0.43
N SER A 192 -12.04 8.53 -1.37
CA SER A 192 -12.07 7.50 -2.41
C SER A 192 -11.43 6.19 -1.93
N TRP A 193 -10.28 6.28 -1.25
CA TRP A 193 -9.53 5.10 -0.80
C TRP A 193 -10.21 4.34 0.33
N GLN A 194 -11.16 4.94 1.06
CA GLN A 194 -11.92 4.24 2.09
C GLN A 194 -12.75 3.07 1.56
N LEU A 195 -13.21 3.09 0.30
CA LEU A 195 -14.05 2.00 -0.24
C LEU A 195 -13.29 0.67 -0.29
N ILE A 196 -12.06 0.67 -0.83
CA ILE A 196 -11.27 -0.57 -0.92
C ILE A 196 -10.90 -1.10 0.48
N PHE A 197 -10.67 -0.19 1.44
CA PHE A 197 -10.32 -0.54 2.81
C PHE A 197 -11.53 -1.07 3.61
N PHE A 198 -12.65 -0.33 3.63
CA PHE A 198 -13.85 -0.71 4.36
C PHE A 198 -14.61 -1.86 3.73
N GLY A 199 -14.64 -1.95 2.39
CA GLY A 199 -15.16 -3.12 1.69
C GLY A 199 -14.38 -4.38 2.04
N ALA A 200 -13.05 -4.30 2.07
CA ALA A 200 -12.21 -5.40 2.54
C ALA A 200 -12.42 -5.70 4.04
N MET A 201 -12.61 -4.67 4.88
CA MET A 201 -12.92 -4.84 6.31
C MET A 201 -14.25 -5.58 6.53
N ALA A 202 -15.29 -5.26 5.77
CA ALA A 202 -16.54 -6.00 5.78
C ALA A 202 -16.33 -7.46 5.34
N ALA A 203 -15.59 -7.69 4.25
CA ALA A 203 -15.23 -9.04 3.80
C ALA A 203 -14.47 -9.84 4.87
N GLY A 204 -13.58 -9.18 5.63
CA GLY A 204 -12.86 -9.75 6.76
C GLY A 204 -13.77 -10.11 7.93
N ARG A 205 -14.68 -9.20 8.31
CA ARG A 205 -15.66 -9.43 9.39
C ARG A 205 -16.49 -10.69 9.14
N TYR A 206 -16.92 -10.89 7.90
CA TYR A 206 -17.75 -12.04 7.50
C TYR A 206 -16.96 -13.23 6.95
N ARG A 207 -15.63 -13.24 7.10
CA ARG A 207 -14.72 -14.33 6.71
C ARG A 207 -14.90 -14.77 5.24
N LEU A 208 -15.07 -13.81 4.34
CA LEU A 208 -15.33 -14.09 2.92
C LEU A 208 -14.21 -14.93 2.28
N LEU A 209 -12.94 -14.62 2.52
CA LEU A 209 -11.83 -15.40 1.94
C LEU A 209 -11.84 -16.86 2.42
N ALA A 210 -12.18 -17.12 3.68
CA ALA A 210 -12.28 -18.50 4.19
C ALA A 210 -13.45 -19.28 3.55
N ARG A 211 -14.51 -18.59 3.11
CA ARG A 211 -15.60 -19.21 2.34
C ARG A 211 -15.17 -19.48 0.89
N MET A 212 -14.41 -18.56 0.31
CA MET A 212 -13.86 -18.71 -1.05
C MET A 212 -12.82 -19.85 -1.11
N GLU A 213 -11.92 -19.92 -0.14
CA GLU A 213 -10.92 -20.99 -0.02
C GLU A 213 -11.57 -22.37 0.00
N ARG A 214 -12.59 -22.58 0.84
CA ARG A 214 -13.34 -23.85 0.89
C ARG A 214 -14.03 -24.22 -0.42
N ARG A 215 -14.39 -23.24 -1.25
CA ARG A 215 -14.99 -23.48 -2.57
C ARG A 215 -13.94 -23.73 -3.66
N ALA A 216 -12.74 -23.19 -3.47
CA ALA A 216 -11.63 -23.32 -4.40
C ALA A 216 -10.90 -24.66 -4.26
N GLU A 217 -10.94 -25.27 -3.06
CA GLU A 217 -10.20 -26.49 -2.74
C GLU A 217 -10.65 -27.66 -3.63
N GLY A 218 -9.77 -28.08 -4.54
CA GLY A 218 -9.99 -29.21 -5.44
C GLY A 218 -10.72 -28.92 -6.76
N ASP A 219 -11.19 -27.68 -7.00
CA ASP A 219 -11.87 -27.31 -8.24
C ASP A 219 -11.06 -26.31 -9.07
N TRP A 220 -10.35 -26.81 -10.10
CA TRP A 220 -9.54 -25.98 -10.99
C TRP A 220 -10.35 -24.89 -11.71
N ARG A 221 -11.68 -25.08 -11.88
CA ARG A 221 -12.56 -24.10 -12.53
C ARG A 221 -12.61 -22.79 -11.74
N TRP A 222 -12.30 -22.83 -10.44
CA TRP A 222 -12.18 -21.63 -9.60
C TRP A 222 -11.08 -20.67 -10.07
N LEU A 223 -10.08 -21.15 -10.81
CA LEU A 223 -9.03 -20.31 -11.37
C LEU A 223 -9.48 -19.53 -12.60
N VAL A 224 -10.51 -19.99 -13.32
CA VAL A 224 -10.91 -19.41 -14.60
C VAL A 224 -11.34 -17.94 -14.46
N PRO A 225 -12.27 -17.58 -13.54
CA PRO A 225 -12.68 -16.17 -13.41
C PRO A 225 -11.55 -15.20 -13.04
N PRO A 226 -10.71 -15.45 -12.01
CA PRO A 226 -9.64 -14.51 -11.68
C PRO A 226 -8.58 -14.42 -12.79
N ILE A 227 -8.29 -15.52 -13.51
CA ILE A 227 -7.37 -15.48 -14.66
C ILE A 227 -7.94 -14.61 -15.77
N LEU A 228 -9.20 -14.82 -16.17
CA LEU A 228 -9.81 -14.06 -17.26
C LEU A 228 -9.91 -12.57 -16.93
N ILE A 229 -10.30 -12.21 -15.70
CA ILE A 229 -10.39 -10.80 -15.28
C ILE A 229 -9.00 -10.17 -15.21
N PHE A 230 -8.02 -10.85 -14.63
CA PHE A 230 -6.64 -10.35 -14.58
C PHE A 230 -6.08 -10.16 -15.99
N ALA A 231 -6.11 -11.21 -16.82
CA ALA A 231 -5.61 -11.16 -18.19
C ALA A 231 -6.32 -10.11 -19.04
N GLY A 232 -7.65 -10.01 -18.95
CA GLY A 232 -8.43 -9.01 -19.66
C GLY A 232 -8.05 -7.58 -19.27
N LEU A 233 -7.85 -7.31 -17.97
CA LEU A 233 -7.40 -6.00 -17.49
C LEU A 233 -5.94 -5.70 -17.85
N THR A 234 -5.06 -6.71 -17.85
CA THR A 234 -3.68 -6.57 -18.31
C THR A 234 -3.62 -6.26 -19.80
N VAL A 235 -4.37 -6.99 -20.63
CA VAL A 235 -4.47 -6.72 -22.07
C VAL A 235 -5.04 -5.33 -22.30
N LEU A 236 -6.11 -4.95 -21.60
CA LEU A 236 -6.69 -3.60 -21.70
C LEU A 236 -5.66 -2.52 -21.32
N PHE A 237 -4.87 -2.75 -20.27
CA PHE A 237 -3.82 -1.83 -19.83
C PHE A 237 -2.73 -1.65 -20.90
N LEU A 238 -2.19 -2.76 -21.41
CA LEU A 238 -1.14 -2.75 -22.44
C LEU A 238 -1.63 -2.23 -23.80
N ALA A 239 -2.89 -2.48 -24.13
CA ALA A 239 -3.49 -2.03 -25.37
C ALA A 239 -3.62 -0.50 -25.45
N GLN A 240 -3.66 0.23 -24.33
CA GLN A 240 -3.69 1.69 -24.33
C GLN A 240 -2.49 2.28 -25.10
N ASP A 241 -1.30 1.73 -24.86
CA ASP A 241 -0.07 2.17 -25.52
C ASP A 241 -0.02 1.70 -26.98
N TRP A 242 -0.42 0.45 -27.24
CA TRP A 242 -0.39 -0.13 -28.59
C TRP A 242 -1.42 0.50 -29.55
N LEU A 243 -2.59 0.85 -29.03
CA LEU A 243 -3.72 1.37 -29.80
C LEU A 243 -3.97 2.87 -29.56
N SER A 244 -3.11 3.54 -28.79
CA SER A 244 -3.17 4.98 -28.52
C SER A 244 -4.51 5.49 -27.98
N PHE A 245 -5.12 4.75 -27.05
CA PHE A 245 -6.33 5.19 -26.33
C PHE A 245 -6.08 5.25 -24.83
N GLN A 246 -6.98 5.90 -24.09
CA GLN A 246 -6.91 6.00 -22.64
C GLN A 246 -8.20 5.52 -22.00
N VAL A 247 -8.08 4.58 -21.05
CA VAL A 247 -9.19 4.11 -20.24
C VAL A 247 -9.57 5.21 -19.25
N GLN A 248 -10.84 5.58 -19.25
CA GLN A 248 -11.37 6.56 -18.32
C GLN A 248 -11.31 6.03 -16.88
N TYR A 249 -11.29 6.95 -15.92
CA TYR A 249 -11.36 6.62 -14.49
C TYR A 249 -10.22 5.70 -13.99
N GLN A 250 -8.98 5.95 -14.43
CA GLN A 250 -7.79 5.22 -13.97
C GLN A 250 -6.91 5.97 -12.96
N SER A 251 -7.42 7.06 -12.36
CA SER A 251 -6.67 7.90 -11.43
C SER A 251 -6.21 7.12 -10.18
N LYS A 252 -4.97 7.35 -9.76
CA LYS A 252 -4.44 6.82 -8.49
C LYS A 252 -4.83 7.71 -7.29
N ILE A 253 -4.88 9.03 -7.49
CA ILE A 253 -5.20 9.99 -6.43
C ILE A 253 -6.62 9.74 -5.93
N ARG A 254 -7.56 9.78 -6.87
CA ARG A 254 -8.96 9.39 -6.68
C ARG A 254 -9.11 8.00 -7.25
N ILE A 255 -8.88 6.99 -6.40
CA ILE A 255 -8.71 5.60 -6.86
C ILE A 255 -9.78 5.23 -7.89
N GLY A 256 -9.32 4.86 -9.08
CA GLY A 256 -10.19 4.52 -10.20
C GLY A 256 -10.88 3.17 -10.04
N PRO A 257 -12.13 2.98 -10.51
CA PRO A 257 -12.82 1.70 -10.48
C PRO A 257 -12.04 0.60 -11.21
N VAL A 258 -11.36 0.92 -12.31
CA VAL A 258 -10.51 -0.04 -13.03
C VAL A 258 -9.29 -0.48 -12.20
N ARG A 259 -8.73 0.42 -11.39
CA ARG A 259 -7.64 0.09 -10.45
C ARG A 259 -8.14 -0.79 -9.32
N VAL A 260 -9.33 -0.53 -8.79
CA VAL A 260 -9.98 -1.37 -7.77
C VAL A 260 -10.24 -2.77 -8.32
N ALA A 261 -10.82 -2.88 -9.52
CA ALA A 261 -11.07 -4.15 -10.18
C ALA A 261 -9.77 -4.93 -10.43
N HIS A 262 -8.73 -4.27 -10.91
CA HIS A 262 -7.42 -4.90 -11.13
C HIS A 262 -6.76 -5.35 -9.82
N ALA A 263 -6.80 -4.53 -8.76
CA ALA A 263 -6.25 -4.93 -7.46
C ALA A 263 -6.97 -6.14 -6.85
N LEU A 264 -8.30 -6.19 -7.00
CA LEU A 264 -9.13 -7.32 -6.60
C LEU A 264 -8.80 -8.58 -7.41
N SER A 265 -8.66 -8.46 -8.73
CA SER A 265 -8.34 -9.61 -9.59
C SER A 265 -6.95 -10.18 -9.27
N VAL A 266 -5.95 -9.33 -9.07
CA VAL A 266 -4.61 -9.74 -8.62
C VAL A 266 -4.67 -10.49 -7.29
N CYS A 267 -5.37 -9.93 -6.30
CA CYS A 267 -5.48 -10.58 -5.00
C CYS A 267 -6.23 -11.91 -5.09
N TRP A 268 -7.32 -11.96 -5.84
CA TRP A 268 -8.10 -13.16 -6.03
C TRP A 268 -7.29 -14.24 -6.79
N LEU A 269 -6.57 -13.87 -7.84
CA LEU A 269 -5.73 -14.77 -8.61
C LEU A 269 -4.63 -15.38 -7.74
N ILE A 270 -3.83 -14.56 -7.06
CA ILE A 270 -2.73 -15.07 -6.25
C ILE A 270 -3.26 -15.95 -5.10
N MET A 271 -4.35 -15.55 -4.44
CA MET A 271 -4.94 -16.40 -3.40
C MET A 271 -5.46 -17.72 -3.96
N SER A 272 -6.13 -17.71 -5.11
CA SER A 272 -6.67 -18.93 -5.74
C SER A 272 -5.55 -19.89 -6.14
N ILE A 273 -4.43 -19.39 -6.68
CA ILE A 273 -3.23 -20.18 -6.97
C ILE A 273 -2.69 -20.82 -5.68
N LEU A 274 -2.61 -20.06 -4.59
CA LEU A 274 -2.08 -20.55 -3.31
C LEU A 274 -3.02 -21.54 -2.60
N TRP A 275 -4.34 -21.44 -2.85
CA TRP A 275 -5.34 -22.41 -2.37
C TRP A 275 -5.33 -23.69 -3.20
N MET A 276 -5.20 -23.59 -4.52
CA MET A 276 -5.13 -24.73 -5.43
C MET A 276 -3.86 -25.56 -5.23
N TRP A 277 -2.73 -24.88 -5.00
CA TRP A 277 -1.44 -25.51 -4.80
C TRP A 277 -0.80 -25.08 -3.48
N PRO A 278 -1.26 -25.61 -2.32
CA PRO A 278 -0.72 -25.26 -1.01
C PRO A 278 0.78 -25.53 -0.87
N ARG A 279 1.34 -26.45 -1.67
CA ARG A 279 2.78 -26.74 -1.72
C ARG A 279 3.62 -25.50 -2.11
N LEU A 280 3.08 -24.57 -2.89
CA LEU A 280 3.76 -23.32 -3.25
C LEU A 280 4.12 -22.49 -2.02
N GLN A 281 3.28 -22.53 -0.98
CA GLN A 281 3.53 -21.79 0.27
C GLN A 281 4.76 -22.30 1.03
N ARG A 282 5.22 -23.53 0.74
CA ARG A 282 6.42 -24.12 1.36
C ARG A 282 7.72 -23.71 0.66
N LEU A 283 7.65 -23.19 -0.57
CA LEU A 283 8.81 -22.74 -1.32
C LEU A 283 9.51 -21.60 -0.57
N TRP A 284 10.84 -21.59 -0.61
CA TRP A 284 11.65 -20.59 0.09
C TRP A 284 11.23 -19.14 -0.23
N PRO A 285 11.02 -18.72 -1.50
CA PRO A 285 10.59 -17.36 -1.81
C PRO A 285 9.25 -16.98 -1.17
N MET A 286 8.28 -17.91 -1.13
CA MET A 286 6.98 -17.67 -0.51
C MET A 286 7.08 -17.58 1.01
N ARG A 287 7.95 -18.38 1.63
CA ARG A 287 8.27 -18.27 3.05
C ARG A 287 8.93 -16.92 3.38
N GLN A 288 9.83 -16.44 2.53
CA GLN A 288 10.41 -15.09 2.68
C GLN A 288 9.34 -14.00 2.60
N CYS A 289 8.44 -14.10 1.63
CA CYS A 289 7.29 -13.19 1.54
C CYS A 289 6.39 -13.26 2.79
N ALA A 290 6.21 -14.43 3.40
CA ALA A 290 5.45 -14.56 4.63
C ALA A 290 6.17 -13.89 5.81
N VAL A 291 7.49 -14.08 5.93
CA VAL A 291 8.34 -13.46 6.96
C VAL A 291 8.30 -11.94 6.85
N ILE A 292 8.57 -11.38 5.68
CA ILE A 292 8.48 -9.93 5.38
C ILE A 292 7.07 -9.40 5.73
N GLY A 293 6.01 -10.13 5.37
CA GLY A 293 4.63 -9.72 5.63
C GLY A 293 4.16 -9.84 7.09
N SER A 294 4.89 -10.56 7.95
CA SER A 294 4.45 -10.85 9.32
C SER A 294 4.56 -9.66 10.27
N ASN A 295 5.57 -8.80 10.07
CA ASN A 295 5.81 -7.58 10.85
C ASN A 295 5.70 -6.36 9.93
N SER A 296 4.54 -6.22 9.28
CA SER A 296 4.36 -5.32 8.13
C SER A 296 4.70 -3.85 8.40
N LEU A 297 4.52 -3.35 9.64
CA LEU A 297 4.86 -1.96 9.97
C LEU A 297 6.38 -1.75 9.99
N GLN A 298 7.10 -2.58 10.75
CA GLN A 298 8.56 -2.48 10.87
C GLN A 298 9.22 -2.69 9.51
N THR A 299 8.76 -3.68 8.76
CA THR A 299 9.25 -3.97 7.42
C THR A 299 8.92 -2.85 6.43
N PHE A 300 7.75 -2.20 6.54
CA PHE A 300 7.44 -1.01 5.74
C PHE A 300 8.42 0.13 6.02
N VAL A 301 8.69 0.45 7.29
CA VAL A 301 9.62 1.53 7.66
C VAL A 301 11.02 1.26 7.12
N VAL A 302 11.51 0.03 7.24
CA VAL A 302 12.79 -0.38 6.64
C VAL A 302 12.74 -0.30 5.11
N SER A 303 11.65 -0.71 4.45
CA SER A 303 11.54 -0.58 3.00
C SER A 303 11.65 0.86 2.53
N VAL A 304 11.03 1.82 3.23
CA VAL A 304 11.12 3.23 2.86
C VAL A 304 12.52 3.76 3.10
N ALA A 305 13.14 3.46 4.25
CA ALA A 305 14.52 3.85 4.54
C ALA A 305 15.50 3.31 3.49
N LEU A 306 15.39 2.04 3.12
CA LEU A 306 16.19 1.42 2.04
C LEU A 306 15.92 2.10 0.69
N SER A 307 14.67 2.45 0.39
CA SER A 307 14.32 3.11 -0.88
C SER A 307 14.93 4.51 -1.00
N TYR A 308 14.94 5.28 0.10
CA TYR A 308 15.60 6.59 0.14
C TYR A 308 17.12 6.48 0.08
N ALA A 309 17.71 5.50 0.77
CA ALA A 309 19.16 5.26 0.69
C ALA A 309 19.58 4.83 -0.73
N ALA A 310 18.82 3.94 -1.36
CA ALA A 310 19.05 3.54 -2.75
C ALA A 310 18.84 4.72 -3.72
N GLY A 311 17.80 5.52 -3.52
CA GLY A 311 17.55 6.74 -4.30
C GLY A 311 18.70 7.74 -4.18
N PHE A 312 19.16 8.02 -2.95
CA PHE A 312 20.33 8.85 -2.67
C PHE A 312 21.59 8.34 -3.40
N LEU A 313 21.91 7.05 -3.25
CA LEU A 313 23.09 6.45 -3.88
C LEU A 313 23.03 6.52 -5.41
N TRP A 314 21.86 6.28 -5.98
CA TRP A 314 21.68 6.35 -7.43
C TRP A 314 21.82 7.79 -7.95
N ILE A 315 21.17 8.76 -7.28
CA ILE A 315 21.17 10.17 -7.69
C ILE A 315 22.56 10.77 -7.60
N GLU A 316 23.26 10.58 -6.47
CA GLU A 316 24.52 11.29 -6.19
C GLU A 316 25.76 10.59 -6.77
N TYR A 317 25.74 9.27 -6.93
CA TYR A 317 26.95 8.51 -7.24
C TYR A 317 26.83 7.56 -8.44
N LEU A 318 25.64 7.01 -8.70
CA LEU A 318 25.48 5.89 -9.64
C LEU A 318 24.28 6.07 -10.59
N PRO A 319 24.18 7.15 -11.39
CA PRO A 319 23.00 7.45 -12.21
C PRO A 319 22.94 6.63 -13.51
N PHE A 320 23.06 5.31 -13.42
CA PHE A 320 23.01 4.40 -14.55
C PHE A 320 22.14 3.17 -14.27
N HIS A 321 21.68 2.53 -15.35
CA HIS A 321 20.66 1.48 -15.28
C HIS A 321 21.10 0.23 -14.50
N ALA A 322 22.34 -0.24 -14.68
CA ALA A 322 22.84 -1.41 -13.96
C ALA A 322 22.90 -1.19 -12.44
N ALA A 323 23.24 0.01 -11.99
CA ALA A 323 23.18 0.36 -10.57
C ALA A 323 21.75 0.34 -10.03
N TYR A 324 20.78 0.85 -10.78
CA TYR A 324 19.37 0.77 -10.40
C TYR A 324 18.90 -0.68 -10.14
N ILE A 325 19.23 -1.61 -11.05
CA ILE A 325 18.88 -3.03 -10.89
C ILE A 325 19.59 -3.62 -9.65
N ALA A 326 20.88 -3.35 -9.49
CA ALA A 326 21.65 -3.81 -8.34
C ALA A 326 21.08 -3.28 -7.01
N LEU A 327 20.71 -2.00 -6.95
CA LEU A 327 20.10 -1.36 -5.78
C LEU A 327 18.72 -1.93 -5.45
N CYS A 328 17.90 -2.25 -6.46
CA CYS A 328 16.63 -2.93 -6.26
C CYS A 328 16.83 -4.33 -5.63
N ILE A 329 17.73 -5.14 -6.20
CA ILE A 329 18.03 -6.49 -5.68
C ILE A 329 18.60 -6.40 -4.27
N ALA A 330 19.59 -5.54 -4.04
CA ALA A 330 20.21 -5.33 -2.74
C ALA A 330 19.18 -4.91 -1.68
N SER A 331 18.28 -3.99 -2.02
CA SER A 331 17.22 -3.53 -1.11
C SER A 331 16.25 -4.65 -0.73
N VAL A 332 15.88 -5.53 -1.67
CA VAL A 332 15.02 -6.69 -1.38
C VAL A 332 15.73 -7.72 -0.50
N VAL A 333 17.01 -7.98 -0.76
CA VAL A 333 17.83 -8.89 0.07
C VAL A 333 17.97 -8.35 1.50
N LEU A 334 18.31 -7.06 1.64
CA LEU A 334 18.43 -6.41 2.96
C LEU A 334 17.10 -6.40 3.72
N LEU A 335 15.98 -6.15 3.03
CA LEU A 335 14.65 -6.22 3.62
C LEU A 335 14.32 -7.63 4.13
N GLY A 336 14.65 -8.65 3.35
CA GLY A 336 14.51 -10.06 3.73
C GLY A 336 15.37 -10.40 4.96
N SER A 337 16.65 -10.03 4.93
CA SER A 337 17.58 -10.23 6.04
C SER A 337 17.09 -9.56 7.33
N PHE A 338 16.66 -8.30 7.25
CA PHE A 338 16.06 -7.59 8.37
C PHE A 338 14.83 -8.32 8.92
N ALA A 339 13.90 -8.73 8.05
CA ALA A 339 12.68 -9.40 8.48
C ALA A 339 12.96 -10.74 9.19
N ASN A 340 13.93 -11.52 8.72
CA ASN A 340 14.34 -12.77 9.36
C ASN A 340 15.00 -12.51 10.72
N LEU A 341 15.94 -11.55 10.80
CA LEU A 341 16.61 -11.19 12.04
C LEU A 341 15.62 -10.67 13.08
N TYR A 342 14.66 -9.85 12.66
CA TYR A 342 13.63 -9.29 13.53
C TYR A 342 12.72 -10.37 14.13
N ILE A 343 12.30 -11.36 13.32
CA ILE A 343 11.52 -12.51 13.81
C ILE A 343 12.34 -13.33 14.80
N TRP A 344 13.60 -13.61 14.47
CA TRP A 344 14.50 -14.37 15.34
C TRP A 344 14.68 -13.68 16.69
N TRP A 345 14.92 -12.37 16.70
CA TRP A 345 15.06 -11.57 17.92
C TRP A 345 13.78 -11.57 18.74
N LYS A 346 12.62 -11.43 18.09
CA LYS A 346 11.31 -11.47 18.76
C LYS A 346 11.03 -12.82 19.42
N ARG A 347 11.44 -13.93 18.78
CA ARG A 347 11.32 -15.27 19.36
C ARG A 347 12.22 -15.44 20.58
N ARG A 348 13.45 -14.93 20.52
CA ARG A 348 14.40 -14.98 21.66
C ARG A 348 13.99 -14.14 22.86
N ARG A 349 13.24 -13.06 22.67
CA ARG A 349 12.70 -12.25 23.79
C ARG A 349 11.44 -12.84 24.42
N ALA A 350 10.77 -13.76 23.74
CA ALA A 350 9.53 -14.39 24.19
C ALA A 350 9.76 -15.77 24.83
N ALA A 351 10.92 -16.37 24.58
CA ALA A 351 11.48 -17.48 25.36
C ALA A 351 12.27 -16.90 26.54
#